data_AF-A0A7C3ZLJ3-F1
#
_entry.id   AF-A0A7C3ZLJ3-F1
#
_cell.length_a   1.000
_cell.length_b   1.000
_cell.length_c   1.000
_cell.angle_alpha   90.00
_cell.angle_beta   90.00
_cell.angle_gamma   90.00
#
_symmetry.space_group_name_H-M   'P 1'
#
loop_
_entity.id
_entity.type
_entity.pdbx_description
1 polymer ?
#
loop_
_entity_poly.entity_id
_entity_poly.type
_entity_poly.pdbx_seq_one_letter_code
_entity_poly.pdbx_strand_id
1 'polypeptide(L)'
;MGKMSEKTGRRSNNQRPRPKAMRFGAWFLLILLFFLPLAYGLLPLSVSAQSVAEGEKLEVFDEVVKNTEKIDGLFTVYHQKKAGKIYWEIQPQQLDKNFLCVVTLASGIGQGVLVRGMPLQDFLFYFQRVQDRLQFVVRNTNFREQPGSPLDRSISTSFSDSVLYGLPIKSIHPTRQSLLVDLSDMLMTEQDFTGLTPILPWILGASYTRDLEKSYFSLVKAFPNNVEVESVYGFITGDATTTAYLPTLPDSRAFNLQVRYSFSDLPTGNGYRPRFADPRIGYFITAYKDFSSFPEDFQRYINRWHLEKQNPAAPLSAPKQPITFWIENTVPVEYRDTIREGVLMWNQAFESAGFTNAVEVRQMPDNADWDPEDVRYSTIRWSAAYDNWFLGLGPSRVNPLTGQILDADIILDANLVRIMKGEYRSLLGDLWGGGGGDGETGSVGSVGSVGSVGSVGSVGSVGSGGSVG
;
A
#
# COMPACT_ATOMS: atom_id res chain seq x y z
N MET A 1 0.63 -91.78 11.40
CA MET A 1 0.87 -92.00 12.84
C MET A 1 0.04 -90.99 13.65
N GLY A 2 -0.74 -91.48 14.62
CA GLY A 2 -1.42 -90.83 15.79
C GLY A 2 -2.19 -89.50 15.58
N LYS A 3 -3.52 -89.38 15.68
CA LYS A 3 -4.51 -89.50 16.81
C LYS A 3 -4.42 -88.44 17.95
N MET A 4 -5.51 -87.65 18.05
CA MET A 4 -6.27 -87.13 19.24
C MET A 4 -5.54 -86.18 20.23
N SER A 5 -6.14 -85.17 20.91
CA SER A 5 -7.52 -84.98 21.40
C SER A 5 -7.85 -83.52 21.82
N GLU A 6 -9.12 -83.12 21.63
CA GLU A 6 -10.09 -82.31 22.43
C GLU A 6 -9.95 -80.85 22.97
N LYS A 7 -11.04 -80.09 22.67
CA LYS A 7 -11.89 -79.15 23.48
C LYS A 7 -11.31 -77.79 23.93
N THR A 8 -11.99 -76.63 23.92
CA THR A 8 -13.42 -76.24 24.07
C THR A 8 -13.66 -74.75 23.74
N GLY A 9 -14.88 -74.40 23.24
CA GLY A 9 -15.57 -73.09 23.38
C GLY A 9 -15.09 -71.93 22.48
N ARG A 10 -15.89 -71.02 21.91
CA ARG A 10 -17.26 -70.56 22.16
C ARG A 10 -17.75 -69.80 20.90
N ARG A 11 -19.06 -69.87 20.61
CA ARG A 11 -19.77 -69.28 19.46
C ARG A 11 -19.67 -67.74 19.39
N SER A 12 -19.57 -67.18 18.18
CA SER A 12 -20.56 -66.19 17.69
C SER A 12 -20.60 -66.20 16.15
N ASN A 13 -21.82 -66.27 15.62
CA ASN A 13 -22.16 -66.29 14.22
C ASN A 13 -22.83 -64.94 13.93
N ASN A 14 -22.47 -64.26 12.83
CA ASN A 14 -23.34 -63.22 12.27
C ASN A 14 -23.10 -63.07 10.76
N GLN A 15 -23.86 -63.87 10.01
CA GLN A 15 -24.13 -63.62 8.59
C GLN A 15 -25.23 -62.56 8.45
N ARG A 16 -25.03 -61.67 7.46
CA ARG A 16 -25.96 -60.61 7.02
C ARG A 16 -27.23 -61.19 6.39
N PRO A 17 -28.34 -60.42 6.40
CA PRO A 17 -29.29 -60.45 5.29
C PRO A 17 -29.41 -59.11 4.56
N ARG A 18 -29.77 -59.22 3.27
CA ARG A 18 -29.99 -58.17 2.26
C ARG A 18 -31.32 -57.39 2.46
N PRO A 19 -31.52 -56.25 1.77
CA PRO A 19 -32.36 -55.14 2.24
C PRO A 19 -33.83 -55.27 1.82
N LYS A 20 -34.71 -54.62 2.59
CA LYS A 20 -36.09 -54.30 2.19
C LYS A 20 -36.22 -52.80 1.95
N ALA A 21 -36.91 -52.48 0.86
CA ALA A 21 -37.20 -51.14 0.36
C ALA A 21 -37.95 -50.27 1.38
N MET A 22 -37.61 -48.99 1.43
CA MET A 22 -38.39 -47.97 2.12
C MET A 22 -38.67 -46.79 1.19
N ARG A 23 -39.91 -46.33 1.24
CA ARG A 23 -40.57 -45.43 0.28
C ARG A 23 -40.23 -43.98 0.61
N PHE A 24 -40.14 -43.17 -0.45
CA PHE A 24 -40.01 -41.71 -0.44
C PHE A 24 -41.17 -41.03 0.30
N GLY A 25 -40.86 -40.05 1.15
CA GLY A 25 -41.85 -39.23 1.85
C GLY A 25 -41.23 -37.97 2.47
N ALA A 26 -41.37 -36.85 1.74
CA ALA A 26 -41.49 -35.46 2.18
C ALA A 26 -40.84 -35.01 3.51
N TRP A 27 -39.67 -34.37 3.43
CA TRP A 27 -39.17 -33.43 4.45
C TRP A 27 -38.68 -32.15 3.75
N PHE A 28 -39.64 -31.29 3.38
CA PHE A 28 -39.44 -29.93 2.90
C PHE A 28 -40.50 -29.07 3.60
N LEU A 29 -40.25 -28.65 4.84
CA LEU A 29 -40.96 -27.56 5.56
C LEU A 29 -40.54 -27.57 7.03
N LEU A 30 -39.46 -26.85 7.37
CA LEU A 30 -39.15 -26.48 8.76
C LEU A 30 -38.23 -25.24 8.83
N ILE A 31 -38.54 -24.22 8.03
CA ILE A 31 -38.06 -22.83 8.22
C ILE A 31 -39.24 -21.90 7.91
N LEU A 32 -40.27 -21.91 8.76
CA LEU A 32 -41.40 -20.98 8.66
C LEU A 32 -42.17 -20.88 9.99
N LEU A 33 -41.43 -20.82 11.11
CA LEU A 33 -42.00 -20.63 12.46
C LEU A 33 -41.13 -19.68 13.30
N PHE A 34 -40.70 -18.56 12.72
CA PHE A 34 -40.08 -17.44 13.46
C PHE A 34 -40.61 -16.06 13.02
N PHE A 35 -41.84 -16.00 12.50
CA PHE A 35 -42.56 -14.75 12.30
C PHE A 35 -43.97 -14.85 12.91
N LEU A 36 -44.07 -14.56 14.21
CA LEU A 36 -45.31 -14.16 14.86
C LEU A 36 -44.95 -13.04 15.86
N PRO A 37 -45.56 -11.84 15.75
CA PRO A 37 -45.18 -10.69 16.55
C PRO A 37 -45.79 -10.78 17.95
N LEU A 38 -44.97 -10.64 18.98
CA LEU A 38 -45.45 -10.31 20.32
C LEU A 38 -45.81 -8.82 20.36
N ALA A 39 -47.11 -8.54 20.49
CA ALA A 39 -47.61 -7.22 20.85
C ALA A 39 -47.21 -6.90 22.31
N TYR A 40 -46.14 -6.13 22.49
CA TYR A 40 -45.85 -5.41 23.73
C TYR A 40 -46.09 -3.91 23.53
N GLY A 41 -46.62 -3.28 24.58
CA GLY A 41 -47.29 -1.99 24.57
C GLY A 41 -46.49 -0.80 24.02
N LEU A 42 -47.24 0.09 23.37
CA LEU A 42 -46.84 1.43 22.96
C LEU A 42 -46.58 2.30 24.20
N LEU A 43 -45.30 2.47 24.56
CA LEU A 43 -44.84 3.72 25.17
C LEU A 43 -44.48 4.68 24.03
N PRO A 44 -44.89 5.96 24.07
CA PRO A 44 -44.44 6.91 23.08
C PRO A 44 -42.94 7.14 23.34
N LEU A 45 -42.09 6.49 22.54
CA LEU A 45 -40.73 6.93 22.35
C LEU A 45 -40.83 8.32 21.74
N SER A 46 -40.56 9.35 22.55
CA SER A 46 -40.23 10.67 22.07
C SER A 46 -38.99 10.53 21.21
N VAL A 47 -39.20 10.32 19.91
CA VAL A 47 -38.18 10.53 18.89
C VAL A 47 -37.83 12.00 19.00
N SER A 48 -36.74 12.29 19.70
CA SER A 48 -36.03 13.54 19.51
C SER A 48 -35.69 13.56 18.03
N ALA A 49 -36.42 14.36 17.27
CA ALA A 49 -36.12 14.62 15.87
C ALA A 49 -34.71 15.21 15.87
N GLN A 50 -33.74 14.35 15.57
CA GLN A 50 -32.38 14.76 15.29
C GLN A 50 -32.51 15.71 14.11
N SER A 51 -32.25 16.99 14.37
CA SER A 51 -32.36 18.05 13.38
C SER A 51 -31.58 17.61 12.15
N VAL A 52 -32.28 17.41 11.03
CA VAL A 52 -31.66 17.35 9.72
C VAL A 52 -30.86 18.65 9.62
N ALA A 53 -29.53 18.53 9.62
CA ALA A 53 -28.65 19.67 9.51
C ALA A 53 -29.07 20.47 8.28
N GLU A 54 -29.47 21.71 8.51
CA GLU A 54 -29.72 22.71 7.49
C GLU A 54 -28.44 22.79 6.65
N GLY A 55 -28.50 22.36 5.39
CA GLY A 55 -27.32 22.21 4.53
C GLY A 55 -26.48 23.49 4.55
N GLU A 56 -25.19 23.37 4.88
CA GLU A 56 -24.28 24.51 4.93
C GLU A 56 -24.41 25.30 3.62
N LYS A 57 -24.80 26.57 3.74
CA LYS A 57 -24.98 27.45 2.59
C LYS A 57 -23.64 27.63 1.90
N LEU A 58 -23.56 27.25 0.62
CA LEU A 58 -22.35 27.40 -0.20
C LEU A 58 -21.81 28.84 -0.12
N GLU A 59 -20.50 28.94 0.07
CA GLU A 59 -19.77 30.20 0.11
C GLU A 59 -19.51 30.73 -1.31
N VAL A 60 -19.20 32.02 -1.43
CA VAL A 60 -18.82 32.63 -2.72
C VAL A 60 -17.39 32.20 -3.07
N PHE A 61 -17.20 31.60 -4.25
CA PHE A 61 -15.92 30.99 -4.66
C PHE A 61 -14.72 31.91 -4.43
N ASP A 62 -14.80 33.14 -4.97
CA ASP A 62 -13.70 34.12 -4.91
C ASP A 62 -13.38 34.59 -3.48
N GLU A 63 -14.34 34.53 -2.56
CA GLU A 63 -14.10 34.85 -1.15
C GLU A 63 -13.42 33.68 -0.42
N VAL A 64 -13.77 32.43 -0.73
CA VAL A 64 -13.11 31.25 -0.12
C VAL A 64 -11.64 31.17 -0.53
N VAL A 65 -11.34 31.39 -1.81
CA VAL A 65 -9.96 31.32 -2.32
C VAL A 65 -9.18 32.63 -2.16
N LYS A 66 -9.76 33.62 -1.48
CA LYS A 66 -9.11 34.90 -1.22
C LYS A 66 -7.86 34.72 -0.36
N ASN A 67 -6.79 35.43 -0.70
CA ASN A 67 -5.49 35.35 -0.02
C ASN A 67 -4.87 33.94 -0.02
N THR A 68 -5.17 33.12 -1.03
CA THR A 68 -4.53 31.84 -1.26
C THR A 68 -3.51 31.95 -2.40
N GLU A 69 -2.51 31.08 -2.38
CA GLU A 69 -1.62 30.85 -3.51
C GLU A 69 -2.27 29.81 -4.43
N LYS A 70 -2.60 30.20 -5.67
CA LYS A 70 -3.11 29.29 -6.68
C LYS A 70 -1.96 28.54 -7.35
N ILE A 71 -2.06 27.21 -7.39
CA ILE A 71 -1.08 26.32 -8.02
C ILE A 71 -1.83 25.42 -9.01
N ASP A 72 -1.54 25.54 -10.29
CA ASP A 72 -2.15 24.73 -11.33
C ASP A 72 -1.47 23.35 -11.43
N GLY A 73 -2.26 22.29 -11.53
CA GLY A 73 -1.78 20.90 -11.68
C GLY A 73 -2.93 19.93 -11.92
N LEU A 74 -2.75 18.65 -11.59
CA LEU A 74 -3.77 17.61 -11.74
C LEU A 74 -5.10 18.06 -11.13
N PHE A 75 -5.06 18.51 -9.88
CA PHE A 75 -6.12 19.34 -9.30
C PHE A 75 -5.58 20.75 -9.16
N THR A 76 -6.42 21.75 -9.39
CA THR A 76 -6.04 23.13 -9.06
C THR A 76 -6.05 23.28 -7.54
N VAL A 77 -4.92 23.73 -6.99
CA VAL A 77 -4.73 23.87 -5.56
C VAL A 77 -4.77 25.34 -5.17
N TYR A 78 -5.47 25.66 -4.08
CA TYR A 78 -5.43 26.98 -3.45
C TYR A 78 -4.87 26.80 -2.03
N HIS A 79 -3.64 27.26 -1.81
CA HIS A 79 -2.94 27.08 -0.55
C HIS A 79 -3.00 28.35 0.31
N GLN A 80 -3.67 28.26 1.47
CA GLN A 80 -3.75 29.34 2.45
C GLN A 80 -2.74 29.13 3.58
N LYS A 81 -1.47 29.46 3.32
CA LYS A 81 -0.34 29.22 4.25
C LYS A 81 -0.58 29.70 5.69
N LYS A 82 -1.20 30.87 5.87
CA LYS A 82 -1.45 31.46 7.20
C LYS A 82 -2.45 30.68 8.05
N ALA A 83 -3.45 30.07 7.40
CA ALA A 83 -4.48 29.30 8.08
C ALA A 83 -4.18 27.79 8.08
N GLY A 84 -3.11 27.36 7.40
CA GLY A 84 -2.79 25.94 7.24
C GLY A 84 -3.83 25.18 6.41
N LYS A 85 -4.53 25.85 5.49
CA LYS A 85 -5.60 25.25 4.67
C LYS A 85 -5.15 25.01 3.24
N ILE A 86 -5.62 23.91 2.66
CA ILE A 86 -5.37 23.53 1.27
C ILE A 86 -6.72 23.23 0.66
N TYR A 87 -7.13 24.01 -0.33
CA TYR A 87 -8.35 23.73 -1.07
C TYR A 87 -8.03 23.07 -2.40
N TRP A 88 -8.85 22.09 -2.78
CA TRP A 88 -8.84 21.51 -4.10
C TRP A 88 -10.06 21.94 -4.88
N GLU A 89 -9.80 22.37 -6.11
CA GLU A 89 -10.82 22.61 -7.11
C GLU A 89 -10.88 21.42 -8.05
N ILE A 90 -12.01 20.72 -7.99
CA ILE A 90 -12.29 19.50 -8.76
C ILE A 90 -13.21 19.85 -9.92
N GLN A 91 -12.73 19.63 -11.14
CA GLN A 91 -13.48 19.87 -12.37
C GLN A 91 -14.56 18.79 -12.56
N PRO A 92 -15.70 19.09 -13.22
CA PRO A 92 -16.74 18.09 -13.47
C PRO A 92 -16.24 16.81 -14.17
N GLN A 93 -15.24 16.92 -15.06
CA GLN A 93 -14.65 15.80 -15.78
C GLN A 93 -13.73 14.91 -14.92
N GLN A 94 -13.44 15.34 -13.69
CA GLN A 94 -12.63 14.59 -12.72
C GLN A 94 -13.49 13.78 -11.75
N LEU A 95 -14.82 13.95 -11.78
CA LEU A 95 -15.74 13.11 -11.03
C LEU A 95 -15.82 11.72 -11.66
N ASP A 96 -15.99 10.71 -10.82
CA ASP A 96 -16.10 9.28 -11.19
C ASP A 96 -14.90 8.75 -12.01
N LYS A 97 -13.78 9.51 -12.04
CA LYS A 97 -12.51 9.13 -12.65
C LYS A 97 -11.58 8.57 -11.59
N ASN A 98 -10.97 7.41 -11.88
CA ASN A 98 -9.95 6.82 -11.02
C ASN A 98 -8.65 7.63 -11.08
N PHE A 99 -8.11 7.90 -9.90
CA PHE A 99 -6.78 8.44 -9.64
C PHE A 99 -6.04 7.46 -8.72
N LEU A 100 -4.72 7.60 -8.63
CA LEU A 100 -3.89 6.82 -7.71
C LEU A 100 -3.46 7.71 -6.54
N CYS A 101 -3.69 7.27 -5.31
CA CYS A 101 -3.13 7.87 -4.12
C CYS A 101 -2.06 6.93 -3.57
N VAL A 102 -0.87 7.47 -3.34
CA VAL A 102 0.19 6.75 -2.65
C VAL A 102 0.70 7.56 -1.48
N VAL A 103 0.85 6.88 -0.35
CA VAL A 103 1.21 7.42 0.95
C VAL A 103 2.54 6.82 1.38
N THR A 104 3.50 7.68 1.71
CA THR A 104 4.87 7.28 2.06
C THR A 104 5.36 8.08 3.27
N LEU A 105 6.17 7.47 4.14
CA LEU A 105 6.91 8.21 5.17
C LEU A 105 8.05 8.99 4.51
N ALA A 106 7.92 10.31 4.44
CA ALA A 106 9.02 11.20 4.04
C ALA A 106 10.08 11.34 5.15
N SER A 107 9.67 11.16 6.41
CA SER A 107 10.58 11.07 7.56
C SER A 107 9.97 10.19 8.65
N GLY A 108 10.83 9.48 9.36
CA GLY A 108 10.47 8.62 10.49
C GLY A 108 11.31 8.89 11.73
N ILE A 109 11.23 7.98 12.70
CA ILE A 109 11.99 8.05 13.96
C ILE A 109 13.13 7.01 14.00
N GLY A 110 13.39 6.32 12.88
CA GLY A 110 14.49 5.36 12.78
C GLY A 110 14.30 4.10 13.62
N GLN A 111 13.08 3.83 14.10
CA GLN A 111 12.73 2.67 14.93
C GLN A 111 11.78 1.75 14.13
N GLY A 112 12.11 0.47 14.06
CA GLY A 112 11.33 -0.53 13.34
C GLY A 112 11.07 -0.11 11.89
N VAL A 113 9.81 -0.09 11.49
CA VAL A 113 9.37 0.32 10.13
C VAL A 113 9.09 1.82 9.99
N LEU A 114 9.25 2.62 11.05
CA LEU A 114 9.04 4.07 11.00
C LEU A 114 10.30 4.76 10.49
N VAL A 115 10.60 4.50 9.21
CA VAL A 115 11.80 4.96 8.52
C VAL A 115 11.44 5.70 7.24
N ARG A 116 12.36 6.55 6.79
CA ARG A 116 12.17 7.33 5.57
C ARG A 116 12.07 6.43 4.33
N GLY A 117 11.17 6.78 3.42
CA GLY A 117 10.85 6.03 2.21
C GLY A 117 9.87 4.88 2.42
N MET A 118 9.52 4.54 3.67
CA MET A 118 8.62 3.41 3.93
C MET A 118 7.24 3.65 3.31
N PRO A 119 6.75 2.75 2.43
CA PRO A 119 5.40 2.84 1.90
C PRO A 119 4.39 2.56 3.02
N LEU A 120 3.31 3.34 3.06
CA LEU A 120 2.22 3.14 4.01
C LEU A 120 1.01 2.52 3.32
N GLN A 121 0.53 3.15 2.25
CA GLN A 121 -0.68 2.74 1.54
C GLN A 121 -0.62 3.17 0.07
N ASP A 122 -1.20 2.35 -0.80
CA ASP A 122 -1.45 2.66 -2.20
C ASP A 122 -2.85 2.17 -2.60
N PHE A 123 -3.65 3.06 -3.19
CA PHE A 123 -4.99 2.68 -3.62
C PHE A 123 -5.52 3.58 -4.72
N LEU A 124 -6.43 3.02 -5.52
CA LEU A 124 -7.22 3.81 -6.44
C LEU A 124 -8.33 4.52 -5.68
N PHE A 125 -8.52 5.79 -5.99
CA PHE A 125 -9.62 6.58 -5.48
C PHE A 125 -10.31 7.35 -6.60
N TYR A 126 -11.54 7.77 -6.36
CA TYR A 126 -12.24 8.70 -7.22
C TYR A 126 -13.11 9.63 -6.37
N PHE A 127 -13.55 10.73 -6.98
CA PHE A 127 -14.48 11.66 -6.36
C PHE A 127 -15.89 11.42 -6.89
N GLN A 128 -16.86 11.29 -5.97
CA GLN A 128 -18.26 11.19 -6.31
C GLN A 128 -19.05 12.31 -5.62
N ARG A 129 -19.81 13.08 -6.39
CA ARG A 129 -20.70 14.08 -5.79
C ARG A 129 -21.99 13.41 -5.32
N VAL A 130 -22.28 13.53 -4.04
CA VAL A 130 -23.55 13.08 -3.44
C VAL A 130 -24.14 14.22 -2.66
N GLN A 131 -25.27 14.76 -3.13
CA GLN A 131 -25.92 15.93 -2.55
C GLN A 131 -24.97 17.15 -2.48
N ASP A 132 -24.76 17.68 -1.28
CA ASP A 132 -23.90 18.80 -0.93
C ASP A 132 -22.49 18.38 -0.51
N ARG A 133 -22.14 17.09 -0.66
CA ARG A 133 -20.82 16.55 -0.33
C ARG A 133 -20.12 15.96 -1.54
N LEU A 134 -18.79 16.03 -1.49
CA LEU A 134 -17.89 15.31 -2.39
C LEU A 134 -17.30 14.13 -1.63
N GLN A 135 -17.67 12.93 -2.00
CA GLN A 135 -17.13 11.71 -1.40
C GLN A 135 -15.76 11.39 -1.99
N PHE A 136 -14.79 11.13 -1.11
CA PHE A 136 -13.52 10.49 -1.44
C PHE A 136 -13.72 8.98 -1.29
N VAL A 137 -13.73 8.28 -2.43
CA VAL A 137 -14.10 6.87 -2.49
C VAL A 137 -12.90 6.05 -2.94
N VAL A 138 -12.53 5.05 -2.15
CA VAL A 138 -11.52 4.05 -2.51
C VAL A 138 -12.16 2.94 -3.31
N ARG A 139 -11.64 2.73 -4.52
CA ARG A 139 -12.14 1.73 -5.46
C ARG A 139 -11.80 0.33 -4.96
N ASN A 140 -12.80 -0.54 -4.89
CA ASN A 140 -12.59 -1.95 -4.63
C ASN A 140 -12.00 -2.60 -5.88
N THR A 141 -10.72 -2.89 -5.82
CA THR A 141 -10.01 -3.53 -6.93
C THR A 141 -9.88 -5.06 -6.73
N ASN A 142 -10.47 -5.62 -5.68
CA ASN A 142 -10.32 -7.05 -5.35
C ASN A 142 -11.26 -7.95 -6.17
N PHE A 143 -12.38 -7.41 -6.65
CA PHE A 143 -13.40 -8.15 -7.40
C PHE A 143 -13.67 -7.42 -8.71
N ARG A 144 -13.51 -8.11 -9.85
CA ARG A 144 -13.65 -7.50 -11.17
C ARG A 144 -14.17 -8.49 -12.18
N GLU A 145 -14.90 -7.96 -13.15
CA GLU A 145 -15.48 -8.72 -14.26
C GLU A 145 -15.34 -7.95 -15.58
N GLN A 146 -15.68 -8.62 -16.67
CA GLN A 146 -15.73 -7.96 -17.97
C GLN A 146 -16.76 -6.82 -17.94
N PRO A 147 -16.36 -5.56 -18.25
CA PRO A 147 -17.26 -4.42 -18.25
C PRO A 147 -18.52 -4.66 -19.08
N GLY A 148 -19.68 -4.36 -18.52
CA GLY A 148 -20.98 -4.48 -19.18
C GLY A 148 -21.61 -5.88 -19.16
N SER A 149 -20.92 -6.88 -18.61
CA SER A 149 -21.52 -8.20 -18.39
C SER A 149 -22.60 -8.17 -17.29
N PRO A 150 -23.52 -9.14 -17.25
CA PRO A 150 -24.45 -9.26 -16.12
C PRO A 150 -23.73 -9.45 -14.77
N LEU A 151 -22.59 -10.15 -14.76
CA LEU A 151 -21.78 -10.37 -13.57
C LEU A 151 -21.11 -9.06 -13.09
N ASP A 152 -20.64 -8.21 -13.99
CA ASP A 152 -20.11 -6.88 -13.66
C ASP A 152 -21.14 -6.04 -12.88
N ARG A 153 -22.40 -6.02 -13.34
CA ARG A 153 -23.50 -5.40 -12.58
C ARG A 153 -23.70 -6.06 -11.21
N SER A 154 -23.73 -7.39 -11.15
CA SER A 154 -23.88 -8.13 -9.88
C SER A 154 -22.77 -7.78 -8.90
N ILE A 155 -21.50 -7.79 -9.33
CA ILE A 155 -20.35 -7.44 -8.51
C ILE A 155 -20.47 -6.00 -8.00
N SER A 156 -20.80 -5.04 -8.87
CA SER A 156 -20.95 -3.64 -8.47
C SER A 156 -22.01 -3.43 -7.37
N THR A 157 -23.00 -4.32 -7.28
CA THR A 157 -24.02 -4.32 -6.22
C THR A 157 -23.71 -5.23 -5.04
N SER A 158 -22.78 -6.17 -5.19
CA SER A 158 -22.42 -7.17 -4.16
C SER A 158 -21.18 -6.77 -3.36
N PHE A 159 -20.26 -6.05 -4.00
CA PHE A 159 -19.00 -5.60 -3.42
C PHE A 159 -18.91 -4.09 -3.55
N SER A 160 -19.09 -3.40 -2.41
CA SER A 160 -19.04 -1.94 -2.38
C SER A 160 -17.61 -1.42 -2.49
N ASP A 161 -17.48 -0.25 -3.11
CA ASP A 161 -16.36 0.65 -2.91
C ASP A 161 -16.43 1.25 -1.49
N SER A 162 -15.30 1.76 -0.97
CA SER A 162 -15.22 2.29 0.39
C SER A 162 -15.21 3.81 0.40
N VAL A 163 -16.27 4.43 0.93
CA VAL A 163 -16.31 5.88 1.15
C VAL A 163 -15.52 6.20 2.41
N LEU A 164 -14.29 6.70 2.27
CA LEU A 164 -13.46 7.05 3.43
C LEU A 164 -13.82 8.41 4.01
N TYR A 165 -14.18 9.37 3.14
CA TYR A 165 -14.54 10.73 3.55
C TYR A 165 -15.68 11.26 2.71
N GLY A 166 -16.56 12.06 3.33
CA GLY A 166 -17.51 12.92 2.63
C GLY A 166 -17.13 14.36 2.89
N LEU A 167 -16.46 15.04 1.97
CA LEU A 167 -16.01 16.42 2.16
C LEU A 167 -17.17 17.39 1.89
N PRO A 168 -17.46 18.36 2.78
CA PRO A 168 -18.41 19.42 2.47
C PRO A 168 -17.94 20.22 1.25
N ILE A 169 -18.83 20.46 0.29
CA ILE A 169 -18.52 21.35 -0.83
C ILE A 169 -18.58 22.79 -0.30
N LYS A 170 -17.43 23.46 -0.20
CA LYS A 170 -17.36 24.84 0.31
C LYS A 170 -17.93 25.83 -0.68
N SER A 171 -17.69 25.61 -1.97
CA SER A 171 -18.23 26.46 -3.04
C SER A 171 -18.32 25.72 -4.37
N ILE A 172 -19.13 26.25 -5.28
CA ILE A 172 -19.22 25.82 -6.68
C ILE A 172 -18.94 27.03 -7.56
N HIS A 173 -17.98 26.90 -8.48
CA HIS A 173 -17.66 28.02 -9.36
C HIS A 173 -18.80 28.29 -10.36
N PRO A 174 -19.25 29.56 -10.53
CA PRO A 174 -20.45 29.89 -11.29
C PRO A 174 -20.40 29.48 -12.78
N THR A 175 -19.25 29.65 -13.45
CA THR A 175 -19.14 29.35 -14.90
C THR A 175 -18.70 27.92 -15.19
N ARG A 176 -17.54 27.50 -14.67
CA ARG A 176 -16.93 26.19 -14.92
C ARG A 176 -17.49 25.05 -14.08
N GLN A 177 -18.38 25.34 -13.13
CA GLN A 177 -19.10 24.34 -12.33
C GLN A 177 -18.21 23.36 -11.53
N SER A 178 -16.94 23.71 -11.30
CA SER A 178 -16.05 22.95 -10.44
C SER A 178 -16.52 22.99 -8.98
N LEU A 179 -16.11 21.99 -8.21
CA LEU A 179 -16.36 21.91 -6.77
C LEU A 179 -15.10 22.31 -6.01
N LEU A 180 -15.25 23.15 -4.98
CA LEU A 180 -14.18 23.51 -4.07
C LEU A 180 -14.35 22.76 -2.74
N VAL A 181 -13.33 22.02 -2.34
CA VAL A 181 -13.29 21.26 -1.06
C VAL A 181 -12.04 21.61 -0.27
N ASP A 182 -12.11 21.51 1.05
CA ASP A 182 -10.97 21.72 1.95
C ASP A 182 -10.30 20.37 2.27
N LEU A 183 -9.04 20.21 1.86
CA LEU A 183 -8.27 18.99 2.09
C LEU A 183 -7.91 18.81 3.57
N SER A 184 -7.89 19.89 4.36
CA SER A 184 -7.67 19.76 5.81
C SER A 184 -8.77 18.94 6.48
N ASP A 185 -10.00 18.97 5.94
CA ASP A 185 -11.14 18.17 6.41
C ASP A 185 -10.95 16.66 6.16
N MET A 186 -9.85 16.27 5.50
CA MET A 186 -9.43 14.87 5.29
C MET A 186 -8.12 14.56 6.01
N LEU A 187 -7.08 15.36 5.79
CA LEU A 187 -5.71 15.05 6.23
C LEU A 187 -5.34 15.63 7.60
N MET A 188 -6.07 16.63 8.11
CA MET A 188 -5.81 17.27 9.39
C MET A 188 -6.96 17.03 10.37
N THR A 189 -7.34 15.76 10.50
CA THR A 189 -8.42 15.32 11.38
C THR A 189 -7.96 14.16 12.26
N GLU A 190 -8.75 13.86 13.29
CA GLU A 190 -8.59 12.66 14.13
C GLU A 190 -8.81 11.37 13.34
N GLN A 191 -9.50 11.46 12.18
CA GLN A 191 -9.66 10.32 11.28
C GLN A 191 -8.32 10.05 10.59
N ASP A 192 -7.65 9.01 11.04
CA ASP A 192 -6.31 8.67 10.58
C ASP A 192 -6.29 8.11 9.15
N PHE A 193 -6.18 9.01 8.17
CA PHE A 193 -6.04 8.66 6.75
C PHE A 193 -4.91 7.65 6.50
N THR A 194 -3.82 7.74 7.27
CA THR A 194 -2.60 6.94 7.05
C THR A 194 -2.67 5.53 7.62
N GLY A 195 -3.59 5.29 8.58
CA GLY A 195 -3.62 4.06 9.36
C GLY A 195 -2.42 3.84 10.30
N LEU A 196 -1.61 4.88 10.57
CA LEU A 196 -0.45 4.80 11.47
C LEU A 196 -0.86 4.59 12.93
N THR A 197 -1.80 5.37 13.46
CA THR A 197 -2.24 5.33 14.86
C THR A 197 -2.51 3.90 15.38
N PRO A 198 -3.31 3.05 14.69
CA PRO A 198 -3.59 1.70 15.18
C PRO A 198 -2.37 0.75 15.15
N ILE A 199 -1.35 1.02 14.34
CA ILE A 199 -0.15 0.16 14.25
C ILE A 199 0.98 0.58 15.21
N LEU A 200 0.97 1.82 15.71
CA LEU A 200 2.01 2.31 16.63
C LEU A 200 2.20 1.46 17.90
N PRO A 201 1.14 0.95 18.58
CA PRO A 201 1.33 0.06 19.73
C PRO A 201 2.11 -1.21 19.40
N TRP A 202 1.94 -1.76 18.19
CA TRP A 202 2.65 -2.95 17.73
C TRP A 202 4.11 -2.67 17.41
N ILE A 203 4.40 -1.49 16.86
CA ILE A 203 5.77 -1.12 16.45
C ILE A 203 6.59 -0.61 17.65
N LEU A 204 5.97 0.18 18.53
CA LEU A 204 6.65 0.94 19.57
C LEU A 204 6.43 0.37 20.98
N GLY A 205 5.51 -0.60 21.14
CA GLY A 205 5.16 -1.15 22.45
C GLY A 205 4.37 -0.18 23.35
N ALA A 206 3.90 0.94 22.80
CA ALA A 206 3.09 1.93 23.50
C ALA A 206 2.12 2.63 22.54
N SER A 207 0.98 3.06 23.08
CA SER A 207 -0.03 3.79 22.32
C SER A 207 0.34 5.25 22.17
N TYR A 208 0.19 5.75 20.95
CA TYR A 208 0.34 7.17 20.62
C TYR A 208 -0.89 7.63 19.84
N THR A 209 -1.34 8.83 20.13
CA THR A 209 -2.44 9.49 19.42
C THR A 209 -1.90 10.70 18.68
N ARG A 210 -2.54 11.03 17.56
CA ARG A 210 -2.24 12.25 16.83
C ARG A 210 -2.61 13.46 17.68
N ASP A 211 -1.79 14.49 17.61
CA ASP A 211 -2.02 15.79 18.22
C ASP A 211 -2.18 16.81 17.08
N LEU A 212 -3.42 17.27 16.87
CA LEU A 212 -3.74 18.20 15.77
C LEU A 212 -3.11 19.58 15.97
N GLU A 213 -2.85 20.01 17.22
CA GLU A 213 -2.16 21.29 17.48
C GLU A 213 -0.68 21.24 17.07
N LYS A 214 -0.10 20.03 17.06
CA LYS A 214 1.28 19.78 16.61
C LYS A 214 1.38 19.30 15.16
N SER A 215 0.25 19.19 14.46
CA SER A 215 0.20 18.70 13.09
C SER A 215 -0.06 19.84 12.10
N TYR A 216 0.61 19.81 10.95
CA TYR A 216 0.49 20.86 9.93
C TYR A 216 0.94 20.39 8.56
N PHE A 217 0.54 21.09 7.51
CA PHE A 217 1.07 20.86 6.15
C PHE A 217 2.41 21.57 6.00
N SER A 218 3.44 20.85 5.58
CA SER A 218 4.78 21.40 5.34
C SER A 218 5.03 21.76 3.87
N LEU A 219 4.46 21.00 2.94
CA LEU A 219 4.73 21.16 1.51
C LEU A 219 3.49 20.85 0.67
N VAL A 220 3.33 21.66 -0.38
CA VAL A 220 2.30 21.46 -1.41
C VAL A 220 2.92 21.80 -2.77
N LYS A 221 2.92 20.84 -3.69
CA LYS A 221 3.36 21.02 -5.08
C LYS A 221 2.29 20.44 -6.00
N ALA A 222 2.06 21.07 -7.14
CA ALA A 222 1.16 20.56 -8.15
C ALA A 222 1.85 20.56 -9.51
N PHE A 223 1.63 19.50 -10.27
CA PHE A 223 2.18 19.24 -11.59
C PHE A 223 1.05 18.76 -12.50
N PRO A 224 1.22 18.74 -13.83
CA PRO A 224 0.14 18.38 -14.76
C PRO A 224 -0.54 17.04 -14.45
N ASN A 225 0.21 16.05 -13.97
CA ASN A 225 -0.29 14.69 -13.76
C ASN A 225 -0.30 14.25 -12.28
N ASN A 226 0.15 15.08 -11.34
CA ASN A 226 0.13 14.76 -9.92
C ASN A 226 0.08 16.00 -9.01
N VAL A 227 -0.39 15.81 -7.78
CA VAL A 227 -0.31 16.75 -6.68
C VAL A 227 0.41 16.06 -5.53
N GLU A 228 1.42 16.72 -4.99
CA GLU A 228 2.19 16.28 -3.83
C GLU A 228 1.80 17.14 -2.62
N VAL A 229 1.37 16.50 -1.54
CA VAL A 229 1.06 17.15 -0.26
C VAL A 229 1.85 16.46 0.83
N GLU A 230 2.49 17.22 1.70
CA GLU A 230 3.17 16.69 2.87
C GLU A 230 2.51 17.19 4.15
N SER A 231 2.23 16.24 5.04
CA SER A 231 1.76 16.49 6.40
C SER A 231 2.85 16.11 7.38
N VAL A 232 3.11 16.98 8.35
CA VAL A 232 3.83 16.64 9.57
C VAL A 232 2.79 16.30 10.62
N TYR A 233 2.80 15.06 11.10
CA TYR A 233 1.92 14.61 12.16
C TYR A 233 2.67 14.54 13.48
N GLY A 234 2.21 15.32 14.45
CA GLY A 234 2.66 15.21 15.84
C GLY A 234 1.93 14.07 16.55
N PHE A 235 2.67 13.26 17.28
CA PHE A 235 2.17 12.19 18.12
C PHE A 235 2.56 12.41 19.57
N ILE A 236 1.64 12.11 20.48
CA ILE A 236 1.84 12.13 21.92
C ILE A 236 1.42 10.79 22.53
N THR A 237 1.95 10.42 23.69
CA THR A 237 1.50 9.18 24.35
C THR A 237 0.01 9.27 24.66
N GLY A 238 -0.72 8.20 24.33
CA GLY A 238 -2.15 8.12 24.63
C GLY A 238 -2.45 7.90 26.12
N ASP A 239 -1.45 7.43 26.87
CA ASP A 239 -1.52 7.21 28.32
C ASP A 239 -0.15 7.56 28.94
N ALA A 240 -0.16 8.36 30.01
CA ALA A 240 1.04 8.80 30.71
C ALA A 240 1.71 7.67 31.53
N THR A 241 1.02 6.54 31.74
CA THR A 241 1.49 5.44 32.58
C THR A 241 2.26 4.34 31.84
N THR A 242 2.25 4.35 30.49
CA THR A 242 2.77 3.26 29.64
C THR A 242 3.73 3.74 28.54
N THR A 243 4.52 4.79 28.79
CA THR A 243 5.51 5.26 27.80
C THR A 243 6.62 4.23 27.60
N ALA A 244 6.76 3.71 26.38
CA ALA A 244 7.89 2.86 26.01
C ALA A 244 9.18 3.69 25.94
N TYR A 245 10.30 3.08 26.34
CA TYR A 245 11.61 3.68 26.10
C TYR A 245 12.00 3.48 24.63
N LEU A 246 12.14 4.59 23.91
CA LEU A 246 12.53 4.61 22.50
C LEU A 246 13.90 5.25 22.36
N PRO A 247 14.99 4.48 22.13
CA PRO A 247 16.36 4.99 22.14
C PRO A 247 16.68 5.94 20.99
N THR A 248 15.85 5.96 19.94
CA THR A 248 16.00 6.88 18.81
C THR A 248 15.40 8.25 19.05
N LEU A 249 14.65 8.44 20.15
CA LEU A 249 14.01 9.69 20.51
C LEU A 249 14.69 10.34 21.73
N PRO A 250 14.86 11.67 21.74
CA PRO A 250 15.35 12.38 22.92
C PRO A 250 14.35 12.37 24.08
N ASP A 251 13.04 12.33 23.79
CA ASP A 251 11.97 12.14 24.76
C ASP A 251 10.90 11.24 24.12
N SER A 252 10.69 10.04 24.67
CA SER A 252 9.78 9.05 24.08
C SER A 252 8.30 9.43 24.24
N ARG A 253 7.97 10.55 24.91
CA ARG A 253 6.58 10.97 25.10
C ARG A 253 5.94 11.60 23.86
N ALA A 254 6.75 12.07 22.91
CA ALA A 254 6.25 12.68 21.69
C ALA A 254 7.24 12.55 20.54
N PHE A 255 6.71 12.50 19.32
CA PHE A 255 7.52 12.53 18.10
C PHE A 255 6.69 13.04 16.93
N ASN A 256 7.36 13.33 15.82
CA ASN A 256 6.71 13.71 14.57
C ASN A 256 7.01 12.67 13.48
N LEU A 257 6.04 12.41 12.62
CA LEU A 257 6.23 11.69 11.37
C LEU A 257 5.89 12.61 10.20
N GLN A 258 6.72 12.63 9.17
CA GLN A 258 6.41 13.36 7.94
C GLN A 258 5.86 12.36 6.94
N VAL A 259 4.65 12.63 6.45
CA VAL A 259 3.93 11.77 5.51
C VAL A 259 3.73 12.53 4.21
N ARG A 260 4.21 11.94 3.11
CA ARG A 260 3.95 12.43 1.76
C ARG A 260 2.77 11.69 1.14
N TYR A 261 1.89 12.46 0.53
CA TYR A 261 0.78 12.02 -0.30
C TYR A 261 1.04 12.43 -1.74
N SER A 262 1.18 11.43 -2.61
CA SER A 262 1.21 11.64 -4.06
C SER A 262 -0.13 11.24 -4.65
N PHE A 263 -0.89 12.22 -5.13
CA PHE A 263 -2.13 12.00 -5.86
C PHE A 263 -1.85 12.16 -7.34
N SER A 264 -2.07 11.12 -8.14
CA SER A 264 -1.68 11.10 -9.54
C SER A 264 -2.78 10.61 -10.47
N ASP A 265 -2.71 11.03 -11.73
CA ASP A 265 -3.53 10.43 -12.77
C ASP A 265 -3.16 8.96 -12.94
N LEU A 266 -4.14 8.13 -13.29
CA LEU A 266 -3.91 6.71 -13.55
C LEU A 266 -3.73 6.50 -15.05
N PRO A 267 -2.54 6.07 -15.53
CA PRO A 267 -2.35 5.76 -16.94
C PRO A 267 -3.31 4.65 -17.38
N THR A 268 -4.24 5.00 -18.26
CA THR A 268 -5.21 4.08 -18.87
C THR A 268 -5.15 4.25 -20.39
N GLY A 269 -5.33 3.16 -21.13
CA GLY A 269 -5.33 3.21 -22.61
C GLY A 269 -3.99 3.57 -23.26
N ASN A 270 -2.87 3.46 -22.54
CA ASN A 270 -1.51 3.79 -23.03
C ASN A 270 -0.86 2.69 -23.89
N GLY A 271 -1.61 1.68 -24.31
CA GLY A 271 -1.09 0.53 -25.07
C GLY A 271 -0.48 -0.59 -24.22
N TYR A 272 -0.34 -0.41 -22.90
CA TYR A 272 0.13 -1.47 -22.02
C TYR A 272 -0.83 -2.67 -22.02
N ARG A 273 -0.26 -3.88 -22.11
CA ARG A 273 -1.01 -5.13 -22.08
C ARG A 273 -0.69 -5.89 -20.79
N PRO A 274 -1.67 -6.20 -19.92
CA PRO A 274 -1.46 -7.09 -18.80
C PRO A 274 -0.96 -8.47 -19.26
N ARG A 275 -0.15 -9.13 -18.43
CA ARG A 275 0.31 -10.50 -18.67
C ARG A 275 -0.01 -11.38 -17.47
N PHE A 276 -0.65 -12.52 -17.72
CA PHE A 276 -0.95 -13.48 -16.66
C PHE A 276 0.32 -14.07 -16.07
N ALA A 277 0.31 -14.27 -14.75
CA ALA A 277 1.36 -14.94 -14.02
C ALA A 277 1.31 -16.44 -14.26
N ASP A 278 2.46 -17.04 -14.55
CA ASP A 278 2.62 -18.50 -14.54
C ASP A 278 2.79 -18.94 -13.08
N PRO A 279 1.90 -19.80 -12.54
CA PRO A 279 1.94 -20.19 -11.13
C PRO A 279 3.21 -20.98 -10.74
N ARG A 280 4.00 -21.45 -11.72
CA ARG A 280 5.25 -22.19 -11.48
C ARG A 280 6.45 -21.27 -11.22
N ILE A 281 6.30 -19.97 -11.46
CA ILE A 281 7.37 -18.98 -11.37
C ILE A 281 6.99 -17.94 -10.31
N GLY A 282 7.93 -17.60 -9.45
CA GLY A 282 7.76 -16.52 -8.48
C GLY A 282 7.75 -15.16 -9.16
N TYR A 283 6.57 -14.56 -9.31
CA TYR A 283 6.39 -13.18 -9.75
C TYR A 283 5.86 -12.32 -8.61
N PHE A 284 6.19 -11.03 -8.62
CA PHE A 284 5.31 -10.04 -8.01
C PHE A 284 4.03 -9.96 -8.83
N ILE A 285 2.89 -9.99 -8.16
CA ILE A 285 1.60 -10.08 -8.82
C ILE A 285 0.62 -9.04 -8.33
N THR A 286 -0.27 -8.67 -9.24
CA THR A 286 -1.52 -7.99 -8.97
C THR A 286 -2.63 -9.02 -9.18
N ALA A 287 -3.43 -9.29 -8.15
CA ALA A 287 -4.46 -10.32 -8.21
C ALA A 287 -5.85 -9.73 -7.98
N TYR A 288 -6.85 -10.30 -8.66
CA TYR A 288 -8.26 -10.03 -8.40
C TYR A 288 -9.08 -11.31 -8.55
N LYS A 289 -10.23 -11.35 -7.89
CA LYS A 289 -11.18 -12.45 -8.00
C LYS A 289 -12.15 -12.19 -9.14
N ASP A 290 -12.26 -13.18 -10.02
CA ASP A 290 -13.12 -13.25 -11.19
C ASP A 290 -14.13 -14.38 -10.96
N PHE A 291 -15.42 -14.10 -11.15
CA PHE A 291 -16.52 -15.04 -10.86
C PHE A 291 -17.05 -15.74 -12.13
N SER A 292 -16.52 -15.39 -13.30
CA SER A 292 -16.91 -16.00 -14.57
C SER A 292 -16.38 -17.43 -14.74
N SER A 293 -15.30 -17.79 -14.04
CA SER A 293 -14.65 -19.10 -14.07
C SER A 293 -14.67 -19.82 -12.71
N PHE A 294 -15.38 -20.95 -12.62
CA PHE A 294 -15.36 -21.87 -11.49
C PHE A 294 -14.19 -22.89 -11.66
N PRO A 295 -13.52 -23.34 -10.57
CA PRO A 295 -14.01 -23.33 -9.20
C PRO A 295 -13.52 -22.23 -8.27
N GLU A 296 -12.43 -21.50 -8.53
CA GLU A 296 -12.05 -20.21 -7.91
C GLU A 296 -10.70 -19.78 -8.49
N ASP A 297 -10.71 -19.10 -9.65
CA ASP A 297 -9.45 -18.62 -10.23
C ASP A 297 -9.27 -17.12 -9.93
N PHE A 298 -8.38 -16.84 -8.97
CA PHE A 298 -7.76 -15.54 -8.90
C PHE A 298 -7.02 -15.30 -10.21
N GLN A 299 -7.42 -14.25 -10.92
CA GLN A 299 -6.68 -13.75 -12.04
C GLN A 299 -5.47 -13.00 -11.49
N ARG A 300 -4.28 -13.39 -11.96
CA ARG A 300 -3.01 -12.86 -11.48
C ARG A 300 -2.26 -12.26 -12.65
N TYR A 301 -2.02 -10.97 -12.62
CA TYR A 301 -1.10 -10.30 -13.54
C TYR A 301 0.29 -10.21 -12.92
N ILE A 302 1.33 -10.39 -13.74
CA ILE A 302 2.68 -10.07 -13.30
C ILE A 302 2.84 -8.55 -13.20
N ASN A 303 3.54 -8.10 -12.16
CA ASN A 303 3.94 -6.71 -12.04
C ASN A 303 5.15 -6.48 -12.94
N ARG A 304 5.03 -5.63 -13.96
CA ARG A 304 6.12 -5.36 -14.91
C ARG A 304 6.13 -3.93 -15.44
N TRP A 305 7.31 -3.48 -15.84
CA TRP A 305 7.51 -2.21 -16.53
C TRP A 305 6.88 -2.20 -17.92
N HIS A 306 6.40 -1.03 -18.34
CA HIS A 306 5.91 -0.82 -19.71
C HIS A 306 7.09 -0.53 -20.66
N LEU A 307 7.65 -1.59 -21.24
CA LEU A 307 8.73 -1.48 -22.22
C LEU A 307 8.24 -1.78 -23.63
N GLU A 308 8.44 -0.83 -24.53
CA GLU A 308 8.23 -0.99 -25.96
C GLU A 308 9.51 -0.70 -26.71
N LYS A 309 9.88 -1.54 -27.68
CA LYS A 309 11.03 -1.27 -28.54
C LYS A 309 10.79 -0.02 -29.37
N GLN A 310 11.82 0.82 -29.49
CA GLN A 310 11.83 1.93 -30.44
C GLN A 310 11.74 1.43 -31.89
N ASN A 311 12.46 0.35 -32.22
CA ASN A 311 12.31 -0.39 -33.46
C ASN A 311 11.77 -1.82 -33.19
N PRO A 312 10.46 -2.07 -33.36
CA PRO A 312 9.85 -3.38 -33.09
C PRO A 312 10.38 -4.52 -33.96
N ALA A 313 10.90 -4.21 -35.16
CA ALA A 313 11.42 -5.21 -36.09
C ALA A 313 12.85 -5.65 -35.78
N ALA A 314 13.60 -4.86 -34.99
CA ALA A 314 14.96 -5.20 -34.62
C ALA A 314 14.99 -6.29 -33.54
N PRO A 315 15.86 -7.32 -33.65
CA PRO A 315 16.07 -8.29 -32.59
C PRO A 315 16.43 -7.64 -31.25
N LEU A 316 17.24 -6.58 -31.32
CA LEU A 316 17.69 -5.78 -30.20
C LEU A 316 17.42 -4.30 -30.48
N SER A 317 16.78 -3.58 -29.56
CA SER A 317 16.44 -2.16 -29.72
C SER A 317 16.40 -1.46 -28.37
N ALA A 318 16.79 -0.19 -28.32
CA ALA A 318 16.49 0.65 -27.16
C ALA A 318 14.97 0.73 -26.92
N PRO A 319 14.51 0.90 -25.68
CA PRO A 319 13.11 1.14 -25.40
C PRO A 319 12.71 2.57 -25.82
N LYS A 320 11.42 2.79 -26.11
CA LYS A 320 10.88 4.14 -26.32
C LYS A 320 11.02 5.01 -25.06
N GLN A 321 10.85 4.39 -23.90
CA GLN A 321 11.04 5.00 -22.59
C GLN A 321 11.87 4.03 -21.73
N PRO A 322 13.11 4.38 -21.35
CA PRO A 322 13.91 3.56 -20.46
C PRO A 322 13.38 3.62 -19.01
N ILE A 323 13.69 2.59 -18.23
CA ILE A 323 13.47 2.57 -16.79
C ILE A 323 14.59 3.40 -16.15
N THR A 324 14.27 4.64 -15.77
CA THR A 324 15.26 5.54 -15.17
C THR A 324 15.16 5.52 -13.65
N PHE A 325 16.23 5.07 -12.99
CA PHE A 325 16.41 5.22 -11.55
C PHE A 325 17.26 6.44 -11.23
N TRP A 326 16.86 7.19 -10.20
CA TRP A 326 17.64 8.30 -9.65
C TRP A 326 18.26 7.89 -8.32
N ILE A 327 19.59 7.91 -8.24
CA ILE A 327 20.30 7.80 -6.97
C ILE A 327 20.08 9.11 -6.21
N GLU A 328 19.44 9.02 -5.05
CA GLU A 328 19.13 10.18 -4.23
C GLU A 328 20.40 10.92 -3.80
N ASN A 329 20.31 12.24 -3.66
CA ASN A 329 21.42 13.09 -3.24
C ASN A 329 21.86 12.85 -1.77
N THR A 330 21.06 12.14 -0.96
CA THR A 330 21.43 11.75 0.41
C THR A 330 22.25 10.46 0.47
N VAL A 331 22.35 9.70 -0.62
CA VAL A 331 23.21 8.51 -0.70
C VAL A 331 24.67 8.95 -0.56
N PRO A 332 25.47 8.32 0.34
CA PRO A 332 26.88 8.67 0.51
C PRO A 332 27.65 8.55 -0.79
N VAL A 333 28.50 9.54 -1.07
CA VAL A 333 29.17 9.71 -2.38
C VAL A 333 29.98 8.47 -2.76
N GLU A 334 30.63 7.84 -1.79
CA GLU A 334 31.48 6.67 -2.00
C GLU A 334 30.73 5.42 -2.50
N TYR A 335 29.40 5.36 -2.35
CA TYR A 335 28.60 4.20 -2.78
C TYR A 335 27.85 4.44 -4.10
N ARG A 336 27.77 5.69 -4.59
CA ARG A 336 26.94 6.05 -5.74
C ARG A 336 27.35 5.31 -7.01
N ASP A 337 28.64 5.19 -7.26
CA ASP A 337 29.16 4.49 -8.45
C ASP A 337 28.89 2.99 -8.38
N THR A 338 29.14 2.37 -7.23
CA THR A 338 28.85 0.95 -7.00
C THR A 338 27.36 0.63 -7.13
N ILE A 339 26.49 1.48 -6.58
CA ILE A 339 25.03 1.33 -6.72
C ILE A 339 24.63 1.45 -8.19
N ARG A 340 25.21 2.43 -8.92
CA ARG A 340 24.96 2.62 -10.35
C ARG A 340 25.33 1.38 -11.15
N GLU A 341 26.52 0.85 -10.95
CA GLU A 341 26.97 -0.38 -11.60
C GLU A 341 26.05 -1.56 -11.25
N GLY A 342 25.70 -1.70 -9.97
CA GLY A 342 24.75 -2.68 -9.46
C GLY A 342 23.43 -2.73 -10.23
N VAL A 343 22.84 -1.55 -10.46
CA VAL A 343 21.56 -1.43 -11.17
C VAL A 343 21.75 -1.65 -12.67
N LEU A 344 22.81 -1.12 -13.27
CA LEU A 344 23.08 -1.27 -14.71
C LEU A 344 23.38 -2.72 -15.12
N MET A 345 23.86 -3.57 -14.21
CA MET A 345 24.04 -5.01 -14.48
C MET A 345 22.75 -5.70 -14.96
N TRP A 346 21.56 -5.20 -14.57
CA TRP A 346 20.29 -5.74 -15.04
C TRP A 346 20.08 -5.59 -16.56
N ASN A 347 20.78 -4.68 -17.22
CA ASN A 347 20.71 -4.56 -18.68
C ASN A 347 21.09 -5.86 -19.40
N GLN A 348 21.97 -6.70 -18.82
CA GLN A 348 22.31 -8.01 -19.39
C GLN A 348 21.07 -8.93 -19.51
N ALA A 349 20.16 -8.88 -18.53
CA ALA A 349 18.91 -9.63 -18.59
C ALA A 349 17.94 -9.01 -19.61
N PHE A 350 17.88 -7.68 -19.70
CA PHE A 350 17.04 -6.98 -20.67
C PHE A 350 17.51 -7.16 -22.12
N GLU A 351 18.81 -7.31 -22.37
CA GLU A 351 19.36 -7.65 -23.68
C GLU A 351 18.84 -9.00 -24.16
N SER A 352 18.74 -9.99 -23.26
CA SER A 352 18.13 -11.29 -23.53
C SER A 352 16.63 -11.18 -23.86
N ALA A 353 15.96 -10.15 -23.35
CA ALA A 353 14.58 -9.80 -23.71
C ALA A 353 14.47 -8.88 -24.94
N GLY A 354 15.58 -8.61 -25.62
CA GLY A 354 15.64 -7.83 -26.86
C GLY A 354 15.74 -6.31 -26.65
N PHE A 355 16.10 -5.84 -25.46
CA PHE A 355 16.31 -4.43 -25.19
C PHE A 355 17.78 -4.08 -24.91
N THR A 356 18.34 -3.12 -25.63
CA THR A 356 19.59 -2.46 -25.24
C THR A 356 19.30 -1.30 -24.31
N ASN A 357 20.09 -1.12 -23.25
CA ASN A 357 20.00 0.02 -22.34
C ASN A 357 18.55 0.25 -21.84
N ALA A 358 17.89 -0.83 -21.42
CA ALA A 358 16.54 -0.76 -20.88
C ALA A 358 16.48 0.02 -19.56
N VAL A 359 17.54 -0.10 -18.76
CA VAL A 359 17.70 0.56 -17.46
C VAL A 359 18.74 1.67 -17.57
N GLU A 360 18.37 2.85 -17.11
CA GLU A 360 19.25 4.01 -16.95
C GLU A 360 19.35 4.38 -15.47
N VAL A 361 20.51 4.89 -15.07
CA VAL A 361 20.73 5.37 -13.71
C VAL A 361 21.31 6.77 -13.76
N ARG A 362 20.67 7.68 -13.03
CA ARG A 362 21.05 9.09 -12.95
C ARG A 362 21.33 9.47 -11.51
N GLN A 363 22.11 10.53 -11.32
CA GLN A 363 22.33 11.12 -10.00
C GLN A 363 21.35 12.27 -9.80
N MET A 364 20.60 12.25 -8.71
CA MET A 364 19.80 13.39 -8.28
C MET A 364 20.73 14.55 -7.95
N PRO A 365 20.54 15.75 -8.54
CA PRO A 365 21.30 16.94 -8.16
C PRO A 365 21.02 17.36 -6.71
N ASP A 366 22.02 17.93 -6.04
CA ASP A 366 21.85 18.43 -4.66
C ASP A 366 20.86 19.61 -4.59
N ASN A 367 20.67 20.33 -5.70
CA ASN A 367 19.74 21.46 -5.85
C ASN A 367 18.45 21.09 -6.61
N ALA A 368 18.10 19.81 -6.70
CA ALA A 368 16.85 19.39 -7.32
C ALA A 368 15.63 20.05 -6.64
N ASP A 369 14.65 20.44 -7.44
CA ASP A 369 13.39 21.07 -7.00
C ASP A 369 12.25 20.05 -6.78
N TRP A 370 12.53 18.77 -7.04
CA TRP A 370 11.64 17.63 -6.84
C TRP A 370 12.12 16.76 -5.66
N ASP A 371 11.18 16.03 -5.08
CA ASP A 371 11.42 15.19 -3.90
C ASP A 371 11.37 13.71 -4.30
N PRO A 372 12.12 12.81 -3.64
CA PRO A 372 12.11 11.40 -4.00
C PRO A 372 10.73 10.74 -3.94
N GLU A 373 9.83 11.21 -3.07
CA GLU A 373 8.45 10.72 -2.90
C GLU A 373 7.50 11.10 -4.04
N ASP A 374 7.94 11.95 -4.97
CA ASP A 374 7.19 12.32 -6.16
C ASP A 374 7.12 11.14 -7.14
N VAL A 375 5.91 10.66 -7.40
CA VAL A 375 5.59 9.50 -8.27
C VAL A 375 6.17 9.59 -9.69
N ARG A 376 6.60 10.77 -10.13
CA ARG A 376 7.22 10.97 -11.44
C ARG A 376 8.63 10.37 -11.53
N TYR A 377 9.26 10.04 -10.40
CA TYR A 377 10.64 9.58 -10.36
C TYR A 377 10.74 8.24 -9.63
N SER A 378 11.43 7.27 -10.25
CA SER A 378 11.87 6.08 -9.53
C SER A 378 13.20 6.38 -8.84
N THR A 379 13.29 6.13 -7.54
CA THR A 379 14.44 6.58 -6.73
C THR A 379 15.14 5.43 -6.00
N ILE A 380 16.43 5.60 -5.74
CA ILE A 380 17.23 4.74 -4.87
C ILE A 380 17.69 5.61 -3.71
N ARG A 381 17.23 5.25 -2.52
CA ARG A 381 17.29 6.07 -1.32
C ARG A 381 18.20 5.46 -0.29
N TRP A 382 18.72 6.32 0.58
CA TRP A 382 19.52 5.91 1.72
C TRP A 382 18.73 6.17 3.00
N SER A 383 18.42 5.10 3.74
CA SER A 383 17.78 5.18 5.04
C SER A 383 18.74 4.76 6.14
N ALA A 384 18.64 5.38 7.30
CA ALA A 384 19.37 5.00 8.49
C ALA A 384 18.37 4.67 9.59
N ALA A 385 18.39 3.43 10.05
CA ALA A 385 17.53 2.96 11.12
C ALA A 385 18.36 2.27 12.20
N TYR A 386 17.85 2.32 13.43
CA TYR A 386 18.54 1.81 14.61
C TYR A 386 18.47 0.27 14.70
N ASP A 387 17.30 -0.32 14.44
CA ASP A 387 16.98 -1.72 14.69
C ASP A 387 16.26 -2.41 13.52
N ASN A 388 16.55 -1.97 12.30
CA ASN A 388 15.79 -2.41 11.15
C ASN A 388 16.09 -3.86 10.74
N TRP A 389 15.04 -4.56 10.27
CA TRP A 389 15.08 -5.98 9.92
C TRP A 389 15.49 -6.23 8.47
N PHE A 390 15.55 -5.19 7.64
CA PHE A 390 15.90 -5.28 6.23
C PHE A 390 17.21 -4.55 5.91
N LEU A 391 17.92 -5.07 4.90
CA LEU A 391 19.11 -4.45 4.33
C LEU A 391 18.79 -3.59 3.11
N GLY A 392 17.74 -3.96 2.39
CA GLY A 392 17.16 -3.18 1.32
C GLY A 392 15.73 -3.61 1.04
N LEU A 393 14.89 -2.65 0.65
CA LEU A 393 13.52 -2.88 0.20
C LEU A 393 13.35 -2.28 -1.19
N GLY A 394 12.64 -2.98 -2.07
CA GLY A 394 12.34 -2.51 -3.42
C GLY A 394 10.84 -2.36 -3.65
N PRO A 395 10.13 -1.49 -2.90
CA PRO A 395 8.72 -1.26 -3.15
C PRO A 395 8.52 -0.66 -4.54
N SER A 396 7.47 -1.11 -5.21
CA SER A 396 7.04 -0.59 -6.52
C SER A 396 5.58 -0.19 -6.43
N ARG A 397 5.23 0.95 -7.01
CA ARG A 397 3.84 1.39 -7.15
C ARG A 397 3.30 0.82 -8.46
N VAL A 398 2.15 0.15 -8.38
CA VAL A 398 1.62 -0.64 -9.50
C VAL A 398 0.21 -0.19 -9.81
N ASN A 399 -0.12 -0.06 -11.10
CA ASN A 399 -1.50 0.09 -11.52
C ASN A 399 -2.27 -1.21 -11.17
N PRO A 400 -3.18 -1.20 -10.18
CA PRO A 400 -3.81 -2.43 -9.73
C PRO A 400 -4.76 -2.99 -10.78
N LEU A 401 -5.16 -2.20 -11.80
CA LEU A 401 -6.02 -2.67 -12.89
C LEU A 401 -5.28 -3.54 -13.90
N THR A 402 -3.96 -3.33 -14.06
CA THR A 402 -3.19 -3.90 -15.18
C THR A 402 -1.93 -4.65 -14.78
N GLY A 403 -1.41 -4.44 -13.57
CA GLY A 403 -0.09 -4.92 -13.16
C GLY A 403 1.07 -4.12 -13.77
N GLN A 404 0.82 -2.94 -14.36
CA GLN A 404 1.90 -2.07 -14.84
C GLN A 404 2.62 -1.44 -13.63
N ILE A 405 3.95 -1.62 -13.53
CA ILE A 405 4.78 -0.83 -12.61
C ILE A 405 4.83 0.61 -13.12
N LEU A 406 4.47 1.56 -12.26
CA LEU A 406 4.43 2.99 -12.56
C LEU A 406 5.73 3.67 -12.11
N ASP A 407 6.21 3.32 -10.93
CA ASP A 407 7.49 3.74 -10.37
C ASP A 407 7.98 2.73 -9.31
N ALA A 408 9.20 2.94 -8.83
CA ALA A 408 9.76 2.19 -7.71
C ALA A 408 10.67 3.07 -6.84
N ASP A 409 10.53 2.93 -5.52
CA ASP A 409 11.23 3.70 -4.49
C ASP A 409 12.12 2.77 -3.66
N ILE A 410 13.29 2.43 -4.18
CA ILE A 410 14.21 1.49 -3.53
C ILE A 410 14.81 2.14 -2.30
N ILE A 411 14.78 1.43 -1.16
CA ILE A 411 15.37 1.85 0.10
C ILE A 411 16.57 0.96 0.38
N LEU A 412 17.75 1.55 0.53
CA LEU A 412 18.94 0.88 1.04
C LEU A 412 19.20 1.34 2.47
N ASP A 413 19.39 0.40 3.39
CA ASP A 413 19.65 0.72 4.79
C ASP A 413 21.16 0.88 5.04
N ALA A 414 21.55 1.90 5.79
CA ALA A 414 22.94 2.18 6.12
C ALA A 414 23.64 1.02 6.86
N ASN A 415 22.88 0.18 7.57
CA ASN A 415 23.42 -1.01 8.25
C ASN A 415 23.93 -2.07 7.28
N LEU A 416 23.51 -2.05 6.01
CA LEU A 416 24.06 -2.90 4.94
C LEU A 416 25.59 -2.89 4.94
N VAL A 417 26.17 -1.69 4.97
CA VAL A 417 27.63 -1.53 4.94
C VAL A 417 28.28 -2.08 6.20
N ARG A 418 27.66 -1.84 7.36
CA ARG A 418 28.17 -2.33 8.65
C ARG A 418 28.17 -3.85 8.69
N ILE A 419 27.07 -4.47 8.27
CA ILE A 419 26.91 -5.93 8.26
C ILE A 419 27.89 -6.55 7.26
N MET A 420 27.96 -6.06 6.03
CA MET A 420 28.92 -6.54 5.03
C MET A 420 30.38 -6.41 5.48
N LYS A 421 30.74 -5.30 6.15
CA LYS A 421 32.08 -5.14 6.73
C LYS A 421 32.33 -6.12 7.89
N GLY A 422 31.31 -6.42 8.69
CA GLY A 422 31.36 -7.42 9.75
C GLY A 422 31.61 -8.82 9.18
N GLU A 423 30.81 -9.24 8.20
CA GLU A 423 30.94 -10.52 7.52
C GLU A 423 32.29 -10.67 6.81
N TYR A 424 32.74 -9.63 6.11
CA TYR A 424 34.06 -9.64 5.48
C TYR A 424 35.19 -9.84 6.50
N ARG A 425 35.10 -9.18 7.67
CA ARG A 425 36.07 -9.34 8.76
C ARG A 425 36.00 -10.72 9.39
N SER A 426 34.82 -11.34 9.56
CA SER A 426 34.75 -12.70 10.09
C SER A 426 35.37 -13.70 9.11
N LEU A 427 35.09 -13.56 7.82
CA LEU A 427 35.69 -14.41 6.78
C LEU A 427 37.21 -14.26 6.72
N LEU A 428 37.75 -13.05 6.94
CA LEU A 428 39.19 -12.82 7.03
C LEU A 428 39.79 -13.25 8.37
N GLY A 429 39.05 -13.12 9.47
CA GLY A 429 39.46 -13.58 10.80
C GLY A 429 39.68 -15.09 10.81
N ASP A 430 38.84 -15.85 10.11
CA ASP A 430 39.01 -17.30 9.92
C ASP A 430 40.20 -17.65 9.01
N LEU A 431 40.64 -16.74 8.13
CA LEU A 431 41.83 -16.90 7.29
C LEU A 431 43.15 -16.61 8.02
N TRP A 432 43.10 -15.92 9.17
CA TRP A 432 44.28 -15.53 9.96
C TRP A 432 44.26 -16.04 11.41
N GLY A 433 43.22 -16.76 11.83
CA GLY A 433 42.93 -17.17 13.20
C GLY A 433 43.29 -18.62 13.55
N GLY A 434 44.43 -19.11 13.09
CA GLY A 434 45.10 -20.23 13.73
C GLY A 434 45.99 -19.74 14.88
N GLY A 435 45.42 -19.49 16.07
CA GLY A 435 46.21 -19.37 17.31
C GLY A 435 45.81 -18.27 18.30
N GLY A 436 44.94 -18.62 19.25
CA GLY A 436 45.10 -18.32 20.69
C GLY A 436 44.63 -16.96 21.24
N GLY A 437 43.74 -17.03 22.24
CA GLY A 437 43.80 -16.15 23.43
C GLY A 437 42.65 -15.18 23.66
N ASP A 438 41.60 -15.69 24.31
CA ASP A 438 40.67 -15.11 25.29
C ASP A 438 40.67 -13.57 25.53
N GLY A 439 39.47 -12.97 25.41
CA GLY A 439 39.17 -11.62 25.91
C GLY A 439 37.77 -11.15 25.50
N GLU A 440 36.83 -11.23 26.43
CA GLU A 440 35.42 -10.82 26.30
C GLU A 440 35.22 -9.40 25.74
N THR A 441 34.24 -9.22 24.84
CA THR A 441 33.03 -8.37 25.05
C THR A 441 32.32 -8.11 23.72
N GLY A 442 31.00 -8.37 23.71
CA GLY A 442 30.12 -8.05 22.59
C GLY A 442 29.17 -9.20 22.32
N SER A 443 28.02 -9.18 22.99
CA SER A 443 26.89 -10.07 22.70
C SER A 443 26.56 -9.98 21.21
N VAL A 444 27.03 -10.98 20.47
CA VAL A 444 26.55 -11.30 19.14
C VAL A 444 25.16 -11.88 19.36
N GLY A 445 24.13 -11.08 19.06
CA GLY A 445 22.78 -11.58 18.92
C GLY A 445 22.82 -12.78 18.00
N SER A 446 22.40 -13.92 18.55
CA SER A 446 22.38 -15.23 17.91
C SER A 446 22.03 -15.16 16.43
N VAL A 447 22.94 -15.63 15.58
CA VAL A 447 22.66 -16.00 14.19
C VAL A 447 21.73 -17.22 14.25
N GLY A 448 20.44 -16.95 14.36
CA GLY A 448 19.38 -17.94 14.30
C GLY A 448 18.94 -18.15 12.86
N SER A 449 19.42 -19.24 12.26
CA SER A 449 18.74 -20.06 11.25
C SER A 449 17.78 -19.32 10.30
N VAL A 450 18.28 -19.02 9.09
CA VAL A 450 17.43 -18.83 7.90
C VAL A 450 16.71 -20.16 7.63
N GLY A 451 15.49 -20.28 8.13
CA GLY A 451 14.67 -21.48 8.02
C GLY A 451 13.20 -21.20 8.31
N SER A 452 12.43 -20.98 7.25
CA SER A 452 10.98 -21.23 7.09
C SER A 452 10.08 -21.16 8.34
N VAL A 453 9.30 -20.09 8.45
CA VAL A 453 7.99 -20.13 9.15
C VAL A 453 6.96 -19.39 8.29
N GLY A 454 5.86 -20.08 8.00
CA GLY A 454 4.83 -19.65 7.06
C GLY A 454 3.80 -18.67 7.62
N SER A 455 3.32 -17.83 6.70
CA SER A 455 1.94 -17.40 6.49
C SER A 455 1.08 -17.07 7.71
N VAL A 456 0.94 -15.77 7.99
CA VAL A 456 -0.37 -15.11 8.19
C VAL A 456 -0.30 -13.67 7.64
N GLY A 457 -1.05 -13.39 6.58
CA GLY A 457 -1.67 -12.08 6.26
C GLY A 457 -0.79 -10.83 6.11
N SER A 458 -0.58 -10.42 4.86
CA SER A 458 -0.30 -9.05 4.41
C SER A 458 1.14 -8.50 4.57
N VAL A 459 1.51 -7.69 3.56
CA VAL A 459 2.76 -6.95 3.30
C VAL A 459 3.92 -7.76 2.70
N GLY A 460 4.17 -7.49 1.41
CA GLY A 460 5.07 -8.23 0.53
C GLY A 460 6.56 -7.88 0.68
N SER A 461 7.33 -8.96 0.89
CA SER A 461 8.61 -9.35 0.29
C SER A 461 9.88 -8.51 0.42
N VAL A 462 10.86 -9.18 1.03
CA VAL A 462 12.31 -9.12 0.79
C VAL A 462 12.63 -9.36 -0.70
N GLY A 463 13.68 -8.70 -1.18
CA GLY A 463 14.00 -8.53 -2.59
C GLY A 463 14.24 -9.81 -3.40
N SER A 464 13.57 -9.86 -4.55
CA SER A 464 14.09 -10.44 -5.79
C SER A 464 13.49 -9.62 -6.93
N GLY A 465 14.33 -9.00 -7.77
CA GLY A 465 13.93 -8.05 -8.81
C GLY A 465 12.95 -8.64 -9.81
N GLY A 466 12.12 -7.76 -10.38
CA GLY A 466 11.06 -8.09 -11.34
C GLY A 466 11.54 -9.06 -12.43
N SER A 467 10.79 -10.16 -12.58
CA SER A 467 11.04 -11.14 -13.62
C SER A 467 10.82 -10.51 -15.00
N VAL A 468 11.86 -10.52 -15.81
CA VAL A 468 11.79 -10.24 -17.24
C VAL A 468 11.24 -11.50 -17.91
N GLY A 469 9.93 -11.53 -18.11
CA GLY A 469 9.20 -12.63 -18.74
C GLY A 469 8.44 -12.19 -19.96
#